data_AF-A0A151ITH0-F1
#
_entry.id   AF-A0A151ITH0-F1
#
_cell.length_a   1.000
_cell.length_b   1.000
_cell.length_c   1.000
_cell.angle_alpha   90.00
_cell.angle_beta   90.00
_cell.angle_gamma   90.00
#
_symmetry.space_group_name_H-M   'P 1'
#
loop_
_entity.id
_entity.type
_entity.pdbx_description
1 polymer ?
#
loop_
_entity_poly.entity_id
_entity_poly.type
_entity_poly.pdbx_seq_one_letter_code
_entity_poly.pdbx_strand_id
1 'polypeptide(L)'
;IYSSWSSCNKDPSGATIRAISMASRVRTITFNDYTRCLNEEIEMTRRQSSIRSKLHEVYMISESEIALSPYDDKRYVVPNTTVTLPWGH
;
A
#
# COMPACT_ATOMS: atom_id res chain seq x y z
N ILE A 1 -15.54 -50.01 -11.21
CA ILE A 1 -14.45 -49.14 -11.72
C ILE A 1 -14.21 -48.07 -10.66
N TYR A 2 -13.53 -48.44 -9.59
CA TYR A 2 -13.05 -47.48 -8.59
C TYR A 2 -11.56 -47.31 -8.86
N SER A 3 -11.18 -46.15 -9.38
CA SER A 3 -9.77 -45.79 -9.51
C SER A 3 -9.41 -44.98 -8.28
N SER A 4 -8.67 -45.64 -7.38
CA SER A 4 -8.10 -45.10 -6.16
C SER A 4 -7.32 -43.80 -6.44
N TRP A 5 -7.70 -42.71 -5.78
CA TRP A 5 -6.95 -41.46 -5.81
C TRP A 5 -5.75 -41.61 -4.86
N SER A 6 -4.61 -42.01 -5.40
CA SER A 6 -3.36 -42.10 -4.65
C SER A 6 -2.84 -40.69 -4.38
N SER A 7 -3.00 -40.21 -3.14
CA SER A 7 -2.36 -38.98 -2.69
C SER A 7 -0.92 -39.28 -2.34
N CYS A 8 0.03 -38.78 -3.14
CA CYS A 8 1.43 -38.74 -2.74
C CYS A 8 2.02 -37.41 -3.20
N ASN A 9 1.64 -36.34 -2.51
CA ASN A 9 2.46 -35.13 -2.52
C ASN A 9 3.40 -35.24 -1.32
N LYS A 10 4.68 -35.47 -1.61
CA LYS A 10 5.73 -35.33 -0.61
C LYS A 10 5.87 -33.85 -0.33
N ASP A 11 5.32 -33.41 0.80
CA ASP A 11 5.51 -32.06 1.28
C ASP A 11 7.02 -31.82 1.51
N PRO A 12 7.62 -30.75 0.94
CA PRO A 12 9.00 -30.43 1.26
C PRO A 12 9.07 -30.04 2.73
N SER A 13 9.91 -30.76 3.47
CA SER A 13 10.20 -30.53 4.87
C SER A 13 10.74 -29.11 5.07
N GLY A 14 9.95 -28.26 5.75
CA GLY A 14 10.49 -27.08 6.44
C GLY A 14 10.13 -25.69 5.91
N ALA A 15 9.07 -25.51 5.12
CA ALA A 15 8.58 -24.17 4.79
C ALA A 15 7.55 -23.69 5.83
N THR A 16 8.02 -23.10 6.94
CA THR A 16 7.11 -22.45 7.89
C THR A 16 6.70 -21.10 7.30
N ILE A 17 5.49 -21.00 6.73
CA ILE A 17 4.93 -19.70 6.33
C ILE A 17 4.70 -18.91 7.61
N ARG A 18 5.55 -17.91 7.87
CA ARG A 18 5.34 -16.99 8.99
C ARG A 18 4.05 -16.22 8.77
N ALA A 19 3.18 -16.20 9.78
CA ALA A 19 1.95 -15.42 9.74
C ALA A 19 2.27 -13.92 9.59
N ILE A 20 1.64 -13.27 8.61
CA ILE A 20 1.59 -11.83 8.56
C ILE A 20 0.57 -11.41 9.62
N SER A 21 1.01 -10.82 10.73
CA SER A 21 0.06 -10.21 11.65
C SER A 21 -0.63 -9.06 10.92
N MET A 22 -1.96 -9.00 10.92
CA MET A 22 -2.72 -7.82 10.49
C MET A 22 -2.56 -6.68 11.51
N ALA A 23 -1.33 -6.28 11.80
CA ALA A 23 -1.08 -4.99 12.39
C ALA A 23 -1.33 -3.99 11.27
N SER A 24 -2.60 -3.58 11.12
CA SER A 24 -2.93 -2.43 10.32
C SER A 24 -2.06 -1.30 10.84
N ARG A 25 -1.16 -0.80 9.99
CA ARG A 25 -0.44 0.44 10.25
C ARG A 25 -1.48 1.55 10.12
N VAL A 26 -2.43 1.63 11.06
CA VAL A 26 -3.36 2.75 11.20
C VAL A 26 -2.51 3.90 11.69
N ARG A 27 -2.02 4.59 10.68
CA ARG A 27 -1.03 5.62 10.75
C ARG A 27 -1.84 6.88 10.54
N THR A 28 -2.53 7.30 11.60
CA THR A 28 -3.52 8.37 11.56
C THR A 28 -2.89 9.63 10.99
N ILE A 29 -3.27 9.98 9.77
CA ILE A 29 -3.00 11.30 9.19
C ILE A 29 -4.00 12.24 9.85
N THR A 30 -3.51 13.28 10.50
CA THR A 30 -4.39 14.26 11.16
C THR A 30 -4.72 15.40 10.21
N PHE A 31 -5.79 16.14 10.50
CA PHE A 31 -6.11 17.37 9.76
C PHE A 31 -4.96 18.38 9.80
N ASN A 32 -4.26 18.49 10.94
CA ASN A 32 -3.12 19.39 11.08
C ASN A 32 -1.94 18.99 10.17
N ASP A 33 -1.73 17.69 9.96
CA ASP A 33 -0.71 17.20 9.03
C ASP A 33 -1.05 17.63 7.59
N TYR A 34 -2.33 17.59 7.22
CA TYR A 34 -2.81 18.05 5.91
C TYR A 34 -2.66 19.57 5.74
N THR A 35 -3.07 20.36 6.73
CA THR A 35 -2.92 21.83 6.66
C THR A 35 -1.46 22.25 6.60
N ARG A 36 -0.58 21.57 7.34
CA ARG A 36 0.86 21.84 7.30
C ARG A 36 1.44 21.49 5.92
N CYS A 37 1.10 20.31 5.39
CA CYS A 37 1.53 19.88 4.05
C CYS A 37 1.16 20.90 2.97
N LEU A 38 -0.07 21.43 3.00
CA LEU A 38 -0.52 22.44 2.04
C LEU A 38 0.12 23.82 2.23
N ASN A 39 0.15 24.33 3.47
CA ASN A 39 0.60 25.70 3.73
C ASN A 39 2.12 25.87 3.62
N GLU A 40 2.88 24.82 3.93
CA GLU A 40 4.34 24.83 3.87
C GLU A 40 4.87 24.24 2.55
N GLU A 41 3.97 23.74 1.69
CA GLU A 41 4.31 23.01 0.45
C GLU A 41 5.29 21.84 0.68
N ILE A 42 5.11 21.11 1.80
CA ILE A 42 6.00 20.01 2.18
C ILE A 42 5.35 18.66 1.93
N GLU A 43 6.07 17.78 1.23
CA GLU A 43 5.69 16.37 1.12
C GLU A 43 5.99 15.61 2.41
N MET A 44 4.99 14.89 2.91
CA MET A 44 5.15 14.04 4.08
C MET A 44 5.41 12.61 3.63
N THR A 45 6.61 12.11 3.89
CA THR A 45 6.99 10.72 3.60
C THR A 45 6.88 9.84 4.83
N ARG A 46 6.60 8.56 4.62
CA ARG A 46 6.41 7.57 5.67
C ARG A 46 6.91 6.23 5.21
N ARG A 47 7.47 5.42 6.13
CA ARG A 47 8.07 4.12 5.74
C ARG A 47 7.12 3.20 4.95
N GLN A 48 6.22 2.41 5.49
CA GLN A 48 5.51 1.36 4.70
C GLN A 48 6.39 0.15 4.36
N SER A 49 5.77 -1.01 4.47
CA SER A 49 6.35 -2.31 4.17
C SER A 49 5.49 -2.87 3.07
N SER A 50 6.09 -3.12 1.91
CA SER A 50 5.41 -3.60 0.73
C SER A 50 5.83 -5.04 0.47
N ILE A 51 4.89 -5.86 0.01
CA ILE A 51 5.17 -7.22 -0.42
C ILE A 51 5.53 -7.14 -1.90
N ARG A 52 6.70 -7.67 -2.26
CA ARG A 52 7.18 -7.72 -3.65
C ARG A 52 7.49 -9.16 -4.03
N SER A 53 7.21 -9.50 -5.28
CA SER A 53 7.54 -10.81 -5.86
C SER A 53 8.49 -10.64 -7.04
N LYS A 54 9.61 -11.37 -7.05
CA LYS A 54 10.55 -11.43 -8.18
C LYS A 54 11.00 -12.88 -8.37
N LEU A 55 10.99 -13.38 -9.62
CA LEU A 55 11.36 -14.76 -9.93
C LEU A 55 10.63 -15.81 -9.06
N HIS A 56 9.34 -15.59 -8.81
CA HIS A 56 8.49 -16.44 -7.94
C HIS A 56 8.87 -16.47 -6.45
N GLU A 57 9.85 -15.65 -6.02
CA GLU A 57 10.17 -15.45 -4.60
C GLU A 57 9.44 -14.22 -4.06
N VAL A 58 8.78 -14.37 -2.91
CA VAL A 58 8.04 -13.31 -2.23
C VAL A 58 8.85 -12.82 -1.05
N TYR A 59 9.05 -11.50 -0.97
CA TYR A 59 9.80 -10.87 0.11
C TYR A 59 9.14 -9.55 0.52
N MET A 60 9.47 -9.10 1.73
CA MET A 60 9.03 -7.81 2.25
C MET A 60 10.12 -6.77 2.03
N ILE A 61 9.76 -5.62 1.47
CA ILE A 61 10.63 -4.45 1.36
C ILE A 61 10.09 -3.36 2.27
N SER A 62 10.96 -2.71 3.04
CA SER A 62 10.63 -1.42 3.67
C SER A 62 10.93 -0.30 2.68
N GLU A 63 9.89 0.30 2.13
CA GLU A 63 10.02 1.44 1.23
C GLU A 63 9.82 2.73 2.04
N SER A 64 9.95 3.90 1.41
CA SER A 64 9.51 5.17 1.98
C SER A 64 8.57 5.79 0.96
N GLU A 65 7.28 5.77 1.26
CA GLU A 65 6.24 6.27 0.39
C GLU A 65 5.78 7.66 0.81
N ILE A 66 5.35 8.45 -0.16
CA ILE A 66 4.72 9.75 0.08
C ILE A 66 3.31 9.49 0.64
N ALA A 67 3.07 9.96 1.86
CA ALA A 67 1.79 9.85 2.55
C ALA A 67 0.88 11.06 2.28
N LEU A 68 1.46 12.26 2.16
CA LEU A 68 0.79 13.48 1.72
C LEU A 68 1.72 14.27 0.81
N SER A 69 1.17 14.83 -0.27
CA SER A 69 1.85 15.77 -1.15
C SER A 69 0.93 16.96 -1.40
N PRO A 70 1.45 18.20 -1.38
CA PRO A 70 0.67 19.38 -1.76
C PRO A 70 0.36 19.40 -3.26
N TYR A 71 1.08 18.58 -4.05
CA TYR A 71 0.94 18.45 -5.50
C TYR A 71 0.15 17.19 -5.90
N ASP A 72 -0.61 16.60 -4.97
CA ASP A 72 -1.45 15.43 -5.26
C ASP A 72 -2.66 15.87 -6.13
N ASP A 73 -2.44 15.88 -7.45
CA ASP A 73 -3.41 16.36 -8.44
C ASP A 73 -4.64 15.47 -8.60
N LYS A 74 -4.94 14.50 -7.71
CA LYS A 74 -6.09 13.58 -7.87
C LYS A 74 -7.42 14.27 -8.12
N ARG A 75 -7.55 15.56 -7.81
CA ARG A 75 -8.68 16.39 -8.19
C ARG A 75 -8.24 17.75 -8.73
N TYR A 76 -8.81 18.16 -9.86
CA TYR A 76 -8.64 19.49 -10.42
C TYR A 76 -9.57 20.48 -9.73
N VAL A 77 -9.02 21.52 -9.12
CA VAL A 77 -9.81 22.63 -8.56
C VAL A 77 -10.20 23.56 -9.70
N VAL A 78 -11.51 23.74 -9.92
CA VAL A 78 -12.00 24.65 -10.96
C VAL A 78 -11.82 26.09 -10.47
N PRO A 79 -11.05 26.94 -11.20
CA PRO A 79 -10.77 28.32 -10.77
C PRO A 79 -12.05 29.07 -10.43
N ASN A 80 -12.02 29.83 -9.33
CA ASN A 80 -13.15 30.64 -8.83
C ASN A 80 -14.39 29.85 -8.37
N THR A 81 -14.26 28.55 -8.09
CA THR A 81 -15.35 27.75 -7.53
C THR A 81 -14.88 26.89 -6.35
N THR A 82 -15.82 26.32 -5.61
CA THR A 82 -15.55 25.28 -4.59
C THR A 82 -15.68 23.86 -5.16
N VAL A 83 -15.82 23.73 -6.49
CA VAL A 83 -16.02 22.44 -7.16
C VAL A 83 -14.67 21.85 -7.56
N THR A 84 -14.53 20.55 -7.33
CA THR A 84 -13.36 19.78 -7.75
C THR A 84 -13.78 18.68 -8.72
N LEU A 85 -13.06 18.52 -9.84
CA LEU A 85 -13.29 17.43 -10.78
C LEU A 85 -12.31 16.29 -10.52
N PRO A 86 -12.71 15.01 -10.73
CA PRO A 86 -11.75 13.91 -10.76
C PRO A 86 -10.76 14.12 -11.91
N TRP A 87 -9.53 13.65 -11.73
CA TRP A 87 -8.54 13.66 -12.80
C TRP A 87 -9.03 12.84 -14.01
N GLY A 88 -8.96 13.41 -15.22
CA GLY A 88 -9.37 12.75 -16.46
C GLY A 88 -10.82 12.96 -16.93
N HIS A 89 -11.51 14.00 -16.43
CA HIS A 89 -12.80 14.43 -16.96
C HIS A 89 -12.67 15.21 -18.27
#